data_AF-A0A7W0TAP5-F1
#
_entry.id   AF-A0A7W0TAP5-F1
#
_cell.length_a   1.000
_cell.length_b   1.000
_cell.length_c   1.000
_cell.angle_alpha   90.00
_cell.angle_beta   90.00
_cell.angle_gamma   90.00
#
_symmetry.space_group_name_H-M   'P 1'
#
loop_
_entity.id
_entity.type
_entity.pdbx_description
1 polymer ?
#
loop_
_entity_poly.entity_id
_entity_poly.type
_entity_poly.pdbx_seq_one_letter_code
_entity_poly.pdbx_strand_id
1 'polypeptide(L)'
;MAVTTTLFGTLLGTLAGACTNDPLYIPGAMALEAGMDDGAGGLIEARSSLQLPIKTETPLDAQTRGTRSGSLMVDVPYVKVGDLEVSVEWTIQNLDSTEGQARIQLNGANEFYDYDPALLAAGIDEDDPQPPGLEGDVPLHVPPGGRISGLFREDQLREASIDLDGITRGNVNPFRATLTVDKNLTAFSELTALVYDENGEPLPQESTGVVYPREAFAGIVRVDLVFKPDRPMVLEYVVRVRDVRGIMHELLDAAVVEAPGELHTFAPMTYAP
;
A
#
# COMPACT_ATOMS: atom_id res chain seq x y z
N MET A 1 -53.12 -48.88 -31.94
CA MET A 1 -51.66 -48.69 -31.80
C MET A 1 -51.37 -47.22 -32.01
N ALA A 2 -51.14 -46.47 -30.93
CA ALA A 2 -50.71 -45.07 -31.00
C ALA A 2 -49.37 -44.98 -30.26
N VAL A 3 -48.32 -44.73 -31.03
CA VAL A 3 -46.94 -44.58 -30.53
C VAL A 3 -46.80 -43.14 -30.03
N THR A 4 -46.56 -42.99 -28.73
CA THR A 4 -46.34 -41.69 -28.08
C THR A 4 -44.83 -41.44 -28.07
N THR A 5 -44.38 -40.44 -28.82
CA THR A 5 -42.98 -40.03 -28.92
C THR A 5 -42.66 -39.05 -27.79
N THR A 6 -41.79 -39.45 -26.87
CA THR A 6 -41.28 -38.60 -25.78
C THR A 6 -40.10 -37.75 -26.29
N LEU A 7 -40.27 -36.43 -26.33
CA LEU A 7 -39.16 -35.49 -26.53
C LEU A 7 -38.38 -35.35 -25.21
N PHE A 8 -37.12 -35.78 -25.21
CA PHE A 8 -36.15 -35.38 -24.18
C PHE A 8 -35.56 -34.02 -24.55
N GLY A 9 -35.93 -32.99 -23.80
CA GLY A 9 -35.34 -31.66 -23.90
C GLY A 9 -33.97 -31.62 -23.22
N THR A 10 -32.93 -31.30 -23.99
CA THR A 10 -31.59 -31.01 -23.48
C THR A 10 -31.61 -29.68 -22.74
N LEU A 11 -31.51 -29.72 -21.42
CA LEU A 11 -31.33 -28.53 -20.58
C LEU A 11 -29.89 -28.03 -20.79
N LEU A 12 -29.69 -27.04 -21.65
CA LEU A 12 -28.44 -26.26 -21.65
C LEU A 12 -28.40 -25.45 -20.35
N GLY A 13 -27.64 -25.92 -19.37
CA GLY A 13 -27.28 -25.12 -18.21
C GLY A 13 -26.37 -23.98 -18.64
N THR A 14 -26.90 -22.77 -18.68
CA THR A 14 -26.10 -21.54 -18.64
C THR A 14 -25.29 -21.57 -17.34
N LEU A 15 -24.00 -21.85 -17.44
CA LEU A 15 -23.02 -21.47 -16.44
C LEU A 15 -22.99 -19.93 -16.41
N ALA A 16 -23.89 -19.35 -15.62
CA ALA A 16 -23.74 -17.98 -15.19
C ALA A 16 -22.41 -17.93 -14.45
N GLY A 17 -21.40 -17.31 -15.08
CA GLY A 17 -20.14 -17.00 -14.44
C GLY A 17 -20.43 -16.17 -13.20
N ALA A 18 -20.38 -16.81 -12.05
CA ALA A 18 -20.24 -16.11 -10.79
C ALA A 18 -18.87 -15.45 -10.88
N CYS A 19 -18.85 -14.19 -11.32
CA CYS A 19 -17.75 -13.28 -11.09
C CYS A 19 -17.69 -13.04 -9.59
N THR A 20 -17.26 -14.05 -8.82
CA THR A 20 -16.93 -13.83 -7.43
C THR A 20 -15.67 -13.00 -7.44
N ASN A 21 -15.83 -11.71 -7.16
CA ASN A 21 -14.74 -10.80 -6.79
C ASN A 21 -14.24 -11.21 -5.40
N ASP A 22 -13.83 -12.47 -5.29
CA ASP A 22 -13.36 -13.07 -4.06
C ASP A 22 -12.04 -12.41 -3.72
N PRO A 23 -11.90 -11.94 -2.47
CA PRO A 23 -10.67 -11.33 -2.05
C PRO A 23 -9.56 -12.37 -2.06
N LEU A 24 -8.40 -11.89 -2.47
CA LEU A 24 -7.19 -12.65 -2.58
C LEU A 24 -6.33 -12.45 -1.33
N TYR A 25 -5.84 -13.53 -0.75
CA TYR A 25 -5.01 -13.51 0.45
C TYR A 25 -3.56 -13.81 0.08
N ILE A 26 -2.67 -12.86 0.36
CA ILE A 26 -1.24 -12.95 0.10
C ILE A 26 -0.55 -12.98 1.46
N PRO A 27 -0.01 -14.14 1.89
CA PRO A 27 0.69 -14.20 3.16
C PRO A 27 1.96 -13.35 3.13
N GLY A 28 2.29 -12.73 4.26
CA GLY A 28 3.62 -12.15 4.44
C GLY A 28 4.70 -13.20 4.26
N ALA A 29 5.87 -12.82 3.73
CA ALA A 29 6.95 -13.76 3.41
C ALA A 29 7.44 -14.55 4.64
N MET A 30 7.40 -13.93 5.81
CA MET A 30 7.73 -14.54 7.10
C MET A 30 7.15 -13.71 8.25
N ALA A 31 7.09 -14.33 9.43
CA ALA A 31 6.85 -13.61 10.66
C ALA A 31 8.04 -12.69 10.98
N LEU A 32 7.76 -11.49 11.43
CA LEU A 32 8.76 -10.47 11.76
C LEU A 32 9.07 -10.53 13.26
N GLU A 33 10.24 -11.02 13.61
CA GLU A 33 10.74 -11.02 14.98
C GLU A 33 11.58 -9.76 15.25
N ALA A 34 11.26 -9.04 16.32
CA ALA A 34 11.86 -7.75 16.65
C ALA A 34 11.91 -7.51 18.16
N GLY A 35 12.53 -6.40 18.58
CA GLY A 35 12.60 -5.99 19.99
C GLY A 35 13.67 -6.70 20.81
N MET A 36 14.64 -7.31 20.14
CA MET A 36 15.89 -7.77 20.74
C MET A 36 16.89 -6.62 20.79
N ASP A 37 17.82 -6.64 21.75
CA ASP A 37 18.92 -5.69 21.85
C ASP A 37 19.78 -5.71 20.57
N ASP A 38 20.04 -4.53 20.00
CA ASP A 38 20.85 -4.36 18.79
C ASP A 38 22.37 -4.34 19.08
N GLY A 39 22.77 -4.39 20.35
CA GLY A 39 24.16 -4.32 20.82
C GLY A 39 24.73 -2.90 20.88
N ALA A 40 23.96 -1.88 20.48
CA ALA A 40 24.27 -0.46 20.56
C ALA A 40 23.40 0.28 21.60
N GLY A 41 22.56 -0.47 22.35
CA GLY A 41 21.65 0.08 23.36
C GLY A 41 20.28 0.46 22.80
N GLY A 42 19.99 0.11 21.54
CA GLY A 42 18.68 0.20 20.92
C GLY A 42 17.99 -1.16 20.84
N LEU A 43 16.81 -1.17 20.20
CA LEU A 43 16.05 -2.38 19.91
C LEU A 43 15.97 -2.57 18.39
N ILE A 44 16.13 -3.81 17.94
CA ILE A 44 15.98 -4.16 16.54
C ILE A 44 14.52 -3.96 16.12
N GLU A 45 14.29 -3.10 15.14
CA GLU A 45 13.04 -3.01 14.39
C GLU A 45 13.03 -4.05 13.26
N ALA A 46 11.86 -4.58 12.92
CA ALA A 46 11.71 -5.44 11.74
C ALA A 46 10.92 -4.75 10.64
N ARG A 47 11.33 -5.00 9.39
CA ARG A 47 10.70 -4.44 8.19
C ARG A 47 10.27 -5.57 7.25
N SER A 48 9.15 -5.38 6.57
CA SER A 48 8.69 -6.29 5.54
C SER A 48 8.10 -5.53 4.37
N SER A 49 8.38 -6.02 3.16
CA SER A 49 7.85 -5.47 1.92
C SER A 49 7.17 -6.56 1.13
N LEU A 50 5.91 -6.33 0.76
CA LEU A 50 5.11 -7.23 -0.05
C LEU A 50 4.69 -6.53 -1.33
N GLN A 51 5.29 -6.94 -2.44
CA GLN A 51 4.92 -6.48 -3.78
C GLN A 51 3.62 -7.18 -4.21
N LEU A 52 2.64 -6.40 -4.66
CA LEU A 52 1.40 -6.96 -5.20
C LEU A 52 1.68 -7.56 -6.59
N PRO A 53 1.26 -8.82 -6.85
CA PRO A 53 1.47 -9.46 -8.14
C PRO A 53 0.47 -8.90 -9.16
N ILE A 54 0.86 -7.82 -9.83
CA ILE A 54 0.06 -7.13 -10.85
C ILE A 54 0.44 -7.67 -12.23
N LYS A 55 -0.56 -7.90 -13.10
CA LYS A 55 -0.37 -8.34 -14.48
C LYS A 55 0.37 -7.29 -15.31
N THR A 56 1.26 -7.72 -16.19
CA THR A 56 1.90 -6.86 -17.18
C THR A 56 0.86 -6.06 -17.97
N GLU A 57 1.06 -4.73 -18.03
CA GLU A 57 0.24 -3.83 -18.82
C GLU A 57 0.20 -4.26 -20.30
N THR A 58 -1.01 -4.37 -20.85
CA THR A 58 -1.19 -4.70 -22.27
C THR A 58 -0.94 -3.46 -23.15
N PRO A 59 -0.57 -3.62 -24.44
CA PRO A 59 -0.45 -2.48 -25.35
C PRO A 59 -1.73 -1.63 -25.48
N LEU A 60 -2.90 -2.25 -25.32
CA LEU A 60 -4.19 -1.55 -25.36
C LEU A 60 -4.43 -0.72 -24.09
N ASP A 61 -4.09 -1.27 -22.92
CA ASP A 61 -4.13 -0.53 -21.65
C ASP A 61 -3.18 0.67 -21.70
N ALA A 62 -1.94 0.46 -22.17
CA ALA A 62 -0.95 1.51 -22.32
C ALA A 62 -1.42 2.63 -23.26
N GLN A 63 -2.04 2.28 -24.40
CA GLN A 63 -2.62 3.27 -25.32
C GLN A 63 -3.78 4.06 -24.66
N THR A 64 -4.64 3.36 -23.93
CA THR A 64 -5.78 3.97 -23.23
C THR A 64 -5.30 4.93 -22.15
N ARG A 65 -4.33 4.50 -21.34
CA ARG A 65 -3.67 5.29 -20.31
C ARG A 65 -2.93 6.49 -20.89
N GLY A 66 -2.20 6.32 -22.00
CA GLY A 66 -1.53 7.41 -22.71
C GLY A 66 -2.51 8.46 -23.25
N THR A 67 -3.63 8.02 -23.84
CA THR A 67 -4.70 8.93 -24.28
C THR A 67 -5.30 9.70 -23.10
N ARG A 68 -5.55 9.02 -21.98
CA ARG A 68 -6.06 9.66 -20.76
C ARG A 68 -5.06 10.68 -20.21
N SER A 69 -3.80 10.30 -20.11
CA SER A 69 -2.71 11.19 -19.65
C SER A 69 -2.63 12.45 -20.52
N GLY A 70 -2.66 12.30 -21.85
CA GLY A 70 -2.68 13.44 -22.77
C GLY A 70 -3.90 14.35 -22.59
N SER A 71 -5.07 13.79 -22.27
CA SER A 71 -6.29 14.59 -22.02
C SER A 71 -6.26 15.36 -20.70
N LEU A 72 -5.57 14.82 -19.68
CA LEU A 72 -5.47 15.43 -18.36
C LEU A 72 -4.23 16.29 -18.19
N MET A 73 -3.29 16.22 -19.14
CA MET A 73 -1.99 16.87 -19.08
C MET A 73 -1.16 16.48 -17.85
N VAL A 74 -1.40 15.28 -17.31
CA VAL A 74 -0.65 14.66 -16.21
C VAL A 74 -0.49 13.17 -16.47
N ASP A 75 0.55 12.56 -15.91
CA ASP A 75 0.75 11.12 -16.01
C ASP A 75 -0.33 10.35 -15.24
N VAL A 76 -0.94 9.38 -15.92
CA VAL A 76 -1.89 8.45 -15.32
C VAL A 76 -1.15 7.13 -15.05
N PRO A 77 -1.20 6.61 -13.80
CA PRO A 77 -0.61 5.33 -13.46
C PRO A 77 -1.42 4.17 -14.05
N TYR A 78 -0.77 3.04 -14.27
CA TYR A 78 -1.42 1.82 -14.70
C TYR A 78 -2.32 1.24 -13.59
N VAL A 79 -1.90 1.29 -12.33
CA VAL A 79 -2.68 0.96 -11.13
C VAL A 79 -3.12 2.24 -10.47
N LYS A 80 -4.42 2.54 -10.60
CA LYS A 80 -5.01 3.73 -9.98
C LYS A 80 -5.60 3.38 -8.63
N VAL A 81 -5.77 4.40 -7.80
CA VAL A 81 -6.58 4.26 -6.59
C VAL A 81 -8.00 3.82 -6.97
N GLY A 82 -8.47 2.73 -6.36
CA GLY A 82 -9.77 2.13 -6.64
C GLY A 82 -9.74 0.97 -7.63
N ASP A 83 -8.62 0.72 -8.32
CA ASP A 83 -8.45 -0.51 -9.12
C ASP A 83 -8.27 -1.74 -8.21
N LEU A 84 -7.69 -1.55 -7.01
CA LEU A 84 -7.48 -2.56 -5.98
C LEU A 84 -8.03 -2.05 -4.64
N GLU A 85 -8.66 -2.92 -3.86
CA GLU A 85 -9.00 -2.66 -2.45
C GLU A 85 -8.14 -3.54 -1.55
N VAL A 86 -7.15 -2.92 -0.90
CA VAL A 86 -6.11 -3.60 -0.13
C VAL A 86 -6.39 -3.45 1.37
N SER A 87 -6.28 -4.54 2.12
CA SER A 87 -6.34 -4.54 3.58
C SER A 87 -5.23 -5.41 4.15
N VAL A 88 -4.81 -5.12 5.38
CA VAL A 88 -3.72 -5.85 6.03
C VAL A 88 -4.20 -6.35 7.38
N GLU A 89 -4.40 -7.66 7.48
CA GLU A 89 -4.69 -8.34 8.74
C GLU A 89 -3.38 -8.66 9.43
N TRP A 90 -3.27 -8.35 10.72
CA TRP A 90 -2.04 -8.55 11.47
C TRP A 90 -2.29 -9.12 12.86
N THR A 91 -1.28 -9.82 13.39
CA THR A 91 -1.26 -10.38 14.74
C THR A 91 0.12 -10.20 15.36
N ILE A 92 0.17 -9.62 16.55
CA ILE A 92 1.38 -9.50 17.37
C ILE A 92 1.32 -10.56 18.47
N GLN A 93 2.44 -11.25 18.70
CA GLN A 93 2.67 -12.15 19.82
C GLN A 93 3.81 -11.57 20.68
N ASN A 94 3.55 -11.34 21.96
CA ASN A 94 4.60 -11.03 22.93
C ASN A 94 5.29 -12.35 23.35
N LEU A 95 6.62 -12.39 23.24
CA LEU A 95 7.42 -13.55 23.64
C LEU A 95 7.93 -13.45 25.09
N ASP A 96 7.77 -12.30 25.72
CA ASP A 96 8.20 -12.05 27.10
C ASP A 96 7.12 -12.45 28.12
N SER A 97 7.57 -12.69 29.35
CA SER A 97 6.76 -12.90 30.55
C SER A 97 6.21 -11.63 31.18
N THR A 98 6.51 -10.47 30.59
CA THR A 98 6.09 -9.14 31.04
C THR A 98 5.29 -8.40 29.97
N GLU A 99 4.42 -7.47 30.37
CA GLU A 99 3.56 -6.71 29.46
C GLU A 99 4.37 -5.73 28.62
N GLY A 100 4.08 -5.63 27.33
CA GLY A 100 4.83 -4.77 26.41
C GLY A 100 4.02 -3.81 25.59
N GLN A 101 4.73 -2.96 24.85
CA GLN A 101 4.17 -2.08 23.85
C GLN A 101 4.77 -2.40 22.47
N ALA A 102 3.94 -2.28 21.45
CA ALA A 102 4.40 -2.35 20.07
C ALA A 102 3.72 -1.30 19.22
N ARG A 103 4.38 -0.95 18.12
CA ARG A 103 3.82 -0.12 17.05
C ARG A 103 3.94 -0.87 15.73
N ILE A 104 2.92 -0.75 14.90
CA ILE A 104 2.98 -1.17 13.50
C ILE A 104 2.75 0.07 12.66
N GLN A 105 3.74 0.39 11.84
CA GLN A 105 3.64 1.48 10.87
C GLN A 105 3.42 0.88 9.49
N LEU A 106 2.42 1.40 8.78
CA LEU A 106 2.14 1.05 7.40
C LEU A 106 2.65 2.16 6.48
N ASN A 107 3.50 1.77 5.55
CA ASN A 107 3.98 2.58 4.44
C ASN A 107 3.67 1.82 3.13
N GLY A 108 4.25 2.26 2.02
CA GLY A 108 4.16 1.52 0.78
C GLY A 108 4.83 2.21 -0.39
N ALA A 109 4.59 1.64 -1.56
CA ALA A 109 4.97 2.24 -2.83
C ALA A 109 3.79 2.26 -3.80
N ASN A 110 3.77 3.29 -4.64
CA ASN A 110 2.97 3.34 -5.86
C ASN A 110 3.90 3.11 -7.06
N GLU A 111 3.40 3.28 -8.28
CA GLU A 111 4.19 3.03 -9.49
C GLU A 111 5.36 4.01 -9.67
N PHE A 112 5.25 5.19 -9.09
CA PHE A 112 6.19 6.28 -9.29
C PHE A 112 7.21 6.34 -8.16
N TYR A 113 6.77 6.13 -6.91
CA TYR A 113 7.56 6.39 -5.73
C TYR A 113 7.35 5.39 -4.60
N ASP A 114 8.39 5.21 -3.80
CA ASP A 114 8.30 4.56 -2.49
C ASP A 114 8.51 5.54 -1.34
N TYR A 115 7.84 5.25 -0.23
CA TYR A 115 7.84 6.09 0.95
C TYR A 115 8.53 5.40 2.11
N ASP A 116 9.73 5.88 2.41
CA ASP A 116 10.46 5.55 3.62
C ASP A 116 10.69 6.83 4.44
N PRO A 117 9.92 7.05 5.51
CA PRO A 117 10.10 8.17 6.41
C PRO A 117 11.52 8.33 6.96
N ALA A 118 12.25 7.23 7.12
CA ALA A 118 13.62 7.28 7.63
C ALA A 118 14.59 7.98 6.66
N LEU A 119 14.30 7.99 5.36
CA LEU A 119 15.12 8.70 4.37
C LEU A 119 14.80 10.19 4.34
N LEU A 120 13.56 10.56 4.66
CA LEU A 120 13.14 11.95 4.81
C LEU A 120 13.70 12.59 6.09
N ALA A 121 13.89 11.78 7.12
CA ALA A 121 14.54 12.17 8.37
C ALA A 121 16.04 12.44 8.27
N ALA A 122 16.73 11.95 7.24
CA ALA A 122 18.20 11.96 7.17
C ALA A 122 18.85 13.37 7.12
N GLY A 123 18.05 14.43 6.98
CA GLY A 123 18.49 15.84 7.04
C GLY A 123 17.81 16.67 8.12
N ILE A 124 17.06 16.03 9.01
CA ILE A 124 16.30 16.65 10.10
C ILE A 124 17.07 16.42 11.41
N ASP A 125 17.01 17.37 12.36
CA ASP A 125 17.64 17.19 13.68
C ASP A 125 17.02 15.97 14.41
N GLU A 126 17.79 15.31 15.28
CA GLU A 126 17.27 14.20 16.09
C GLU A 126 16.17 14.65 17.07
N ASP A 127 16.21 15.93 17.46
CA ASP A 127 15.21 16.55 18.33
C ASP A 127 13.93 16.98 17.59
N ASP A 128 13.98 17.02 16.27
CA ASP A 128 12.85 17.42 15.42
C ASP A 128 11.86 16.26 15.20
N PRO A 129 10.57 16.58 15.00
CA PRO A 129 9.57 15.56 14.72
C PRO A 129 9.94 14.79 13.45
N GLN A 130 9.96 13.47 13.57
CA GLN A 130 10.24 12.57 12.45
C GLN A 130 9.02 12.48 11.52
N PRO A 131 9.21 12.40 10.19
CA PRO A 131 8.11 12.22 9.25
C PRO A 131 7.25 11.00 9.64
N PRO A 132 5.92 11.13 9.65
CA PRO A 132 5.05 10.03 10.08
C PRO A 132 5.01 8.92 9.02
N GLY A 133 4.59 7.72 9.43
CA GLY A 133 4.15 6.73 8.46
C GLY A 133 2.87 7.17 7.74
N LEU A 134 2.50 6.45 6.68
CA LEU A 134 1.24 6.71 5.99
C LEU A 134 0.03 6.33 6.85
N GLU A 135 0.16 5.30 7.69
CA GLU A 135 -0.89 4.88 8.63
C GLU A 135 -0.27 4.12 9.83
N GLY A 136 -0.98 4.09 10.96
CA GLY A 136 -0.58 3.34 12.15
C GLY A 136 0.37 4.10 13.08
N ASP A 137 1.44 3.42 13.51
CA ASP A 137 2.42 3.89 14.50
C ASP A 137 1.85 4.28 15.88
N VAL A 138 0.62 3.87 16.17
CA VAL A 138 -0.04 4.06 17.49
C VAL A 138 0.47 3.01 18.48
N PRO A 139 0.76 3.37 19.75
CA PRO A 139 1.13 2.39 20.78
C PRO A 139 0.02 1.36 21.01
N LEU A 140 0.39 0.08 20.94
CA LEU A 140 -0.47 -1.06 21.22
C LEU A 140 0.04 -1.79 22.44
N HIS A 141 -0.83 -2.00 23.43
CA HIS A 141 -0.50 -2.79 24.61
C HIS A 141 -0.63 -4.30 24.32
N VAL A 142 0.43 -5.06 24.58
CA VAL A 142 0.49 -6.51 24.33
C VAL A 142 0.70 -7.25 25.65
N PRO A 143 -0.27 -8.09 26.10
CA PRO A 143 -0.15 -8.80 27.37
C PRO A 143 1.08 -9.73 27.43
N PRO A 144 1.55 -10.11 28.64
CA PRO A 144 2.60 -11.11 28.82
C PRO A 144 2.26 -12.44 28.12
N GLY A 145 3.14 -12.94 27.26
CA GLY A 145 2.88 -14.15 26.46
C GLY A 145 1.61 -14.10 25.59
N GLY A 146 1.00 -12.91 25.46
CA GLY A 146 -0.30 -12.72 24.86
C GLY A 146 -0.24 -12.42 23.37
N ARG A 147 -1.43 -12.46 22.74
CA ARG A 147 -1.63 -12.08 21.34
C ARG A 147 -2.64 -10.96 21.23
N ILE A 148 -2.37 -10.04 20.31
CA ILE A 148 -3.35 -9.05 19.86
C ILE A 148 -3.40 -9.08 18.33
N SER A 149 -4.56 -8.80 17.76
CA SER A 149 -4.75 -8.76 16.30
C SER A 149 -5.48 -7.48 15.91
N GLY A 150 -5.27 -7.06 14.67
CA GLY A 150 -5.93 -5.89 14.12
C GLY A 150 -5.94 -5.90 12.59
N LEU A 151 -6.41 -4.80 12.03
CA LEU A 151 -6.69 -4.66 10.61
C LEU A 151 -6.42 -3.22 10.17
N PHE A 152 -5.55 -3.06 9.18
CA PHE A 152 -5.56 -1.86 8.34
C PHE A 152 -6.59 -2.06 7.24
N ARG A 153 -7.62 -1.21 7.23
CA ARG A 153 -8.81 -1.36 6.38
C ARG A 153 -8.59 -0.83 4.96
N GLU A 154 -9.46 -1.26 4.06
CA GLU A 154 -9.47 -0.83 2.64
C GLU A 154 -9.53 0.69 2.48
N ASP A 155 -10.25 1.39 3.36
CA ASP A 155 -10.34 2.85 3.31
C ASP A 155 -9.09 3.56 3.81
N GLN A 156 -8.37 2.97 4.77
CA GLN A 156 -7.09 3.49 5.28
C GLN A 156 -5.97 3.33 4.25
N LEU A 157 -5.89 2.17 3.58
CA LEU A 157 -4.91 1.95 2.50
C LEU A 157 -5.20 2.83 1.28
N ARG A 158 -6.48 3.13 1.03
CA ARG A 158 -6.89 4.09 0.00
C ARG A 158 -6.42 5.50 0.33
N GLU A 159 -6.56 5.93 1.58
CA GLU A 159 -6.05 7.21 2.09
C GLU A 159 -4.53 7.27 1.97
N ALA A 160 -3.82 6.27 2.49
CA ALA A 160 -2.37 6.13 2.37
C ALA A 160 -1.87 6.21 0.92
N SER A 161 -2.61 5.66 -0.05
CA SER A 161 -2.28 5.77 -1.47
C SER A 161 -2.37 7.22 -1.97
N ILE A 162 -3.39 7.97 -1.53
CA ILE A 162 -3.59 9.38 -1.90
C ILE A 162 -2.54 10.26 -1.22
N ASP A 163 -2.24 10.00 0.05
CA ASP A 163 -1.22 10.72 0.80
C ASP A 163 0.14 10.54 0.14
N LEU A 164 0.51 9.31 -0.19
CA LEU A 164 1.73 8.99 -0.91
C LEU A 164 1.85 9.78 -2.22
N ASP A 165 0.77 9.82 -2.99
CA ASP A 165 0.75 10.50 -4.28
C ASP A 165 0.80 12.03 -4.13
N GLY A 166 0.12 12.56 -3.11
CA GLY A 166 0.18 13.95 -2.72
C GLY A 166 1.58 14.35 -2.26
N ILE A 167 2.26 13.52 -1.47
CA ILE A 167 3.64 13.77 -1.02
C ILE A 167 4.58 13.80 -2.22
N THR A 168 4.45 12.82 -3.10
CA THR A 168 5.47 12.54 -4.11
C THR A 168 5.29 13.33 -5.39
N ARG A 169 4.09 13.31 -5.99
CA ARG A 169 3.77 14.11 -7.19
C ARG A 169 3.16 15.46 -6.86
N GLY A 170 2.48 15.58 -5.72
CA GLY A 170 1.94 16.86 -5.27
C GLY A 170 2.97 17.73 -4.55
N ASN A 171 4.15 17.20 -4.22
CA ASN A 171 5.14 17.80 -3.32
C ASN A 171 4.53 18.25 -1.98
N VAL A 172 3.46 17.62 -1.52
CA VAL A 172 2.81 17.99 -0.26
C VAL A 172 3.73 17.58 0.90
N ASN A 173 3.99 18.50 1.82
CA ASN A 173 4.71 18.18 3.05
C ASN A 173 4.12 16.91 3.72
N PRO A 174 4.94 15.89 4.08
CA PRO A 174 4.46 14.61 4.62
C PRO A 174 3.56 14.73 5.86
N PHE A 175 3.89 15.63 6.79
CA PHE A 175 3.03 15.87 7.97
C PHE A 175 1.68 16.44 7.56
N ARG A 176 1.66 17.32 6.55
CA ARG A 176 0.41 17.89 6.06
C ARG A 176 -0.40 16.84 5.31
N ALA A 177 0.25 15.99 4.50
CA ALA A 177 -0.43 14.95 3.75
C ALA A 177 -1.21 14.02 4.69
N THR A 178 -0.52 13.39 5.65
CA THR A 178 -1.12 12.40 6.55
C THR A 178 -2.12 12.96 7.55
N LEU A 179 -2.16 14.29 7.75
CA LEU A 179 -3.11 14.94 8.67
C LEU A 179 -4.29 15.61 8.00
N THR A 180 -4.21 15.94 6.70
CA THR A 180 -5.22 16.82 6.05
C THR A 180 -5.78 16.28 4.76
N VAL A 181 -5.14 15.30 4.13
CA VAL A 181 -5.65 14.69 2.91
C VAL A 181 -6.77 13.73 3.28
N ASP A 182 -7.88 13.80 2.56
CA ASP A 182 -9.07 12.98 2.79
C ASP A 182 -9.18 11.91 1.71
N LYS A 183 -9.61 10.70 2.07
CA LYS A 183 -9.83 9.58 1.12
C LYS A 183 -10.80 9.88 -0.02
N ASN A 184 -11.66 10.89 0.11
CA ASN A 184 -12.60 11.37 -0.90
C ASN A 184 -12.08 12.58 -1.69
N LEU A 185 -10.81 12.94 -1.53
CA LEU A 185 -10.19 14.03 -2.28
C LEU A 185 -10.33 13.82 -3.78
N THR A 186 -10.94 14.78 -4.48
CA THR A 186 -11.23 14.66 -5.92
C THR A 186 -10.10 15.14 -6.82
N ALA A 187 -9.16 15.92 -6.27
CA ALA A 187 -7.96 16.38 -6.95
C ALA A 187 -6.95 16.94 -5.93
N PHE A 188 -5.66 16.93 -6.26
CA PHE A 188 -4.65 17.72 -5.55
C PHE A 188 -3.86 18.58 -6.54
N SER A 189 -3.36 19.73 -6.07
CA SER A 189 -2.47 20.58 -6.84
C SER A 189 -1.03 20.21 -6.53
N GLU A 190 -0.18 20.21 -7.55
CA GLU A 190 1.26 20.22 -7.36
C GLU A 190 1.68 21.55 -6.73
N LEU A 191 2.65 21.44 -5.82
CA LEU A 191 3.23 22.55 -5.11
C LEU A 191 4.71 22.70 -5.45
N THR A 192 5.25 23.88 -5.22
CA THR A 192 6.69 24.12 -5.23
C THR A 192 7.39 23.17 -4.25
N ALA A 193 8.62 22.78 -4.57
CA ALA A 193 9.44 21.91 -3.72
C ALA A 193 9.48 22.42 -2.27
N LEU A 194 9.56 21.48 -1.33
CA LEU A 194 9.65 21.81 0.09
C LEU A 194 11.05 22.37 0.37
N VAL A 195 11.11 23.65 0.74
CA VAL A 195 12.35 24.35 1.08
C VAL A 195 12.29 24.75 2.55
N TYR A 196 13.41 24.63 3.25
CA TYR A 196 13.55 25.01 4.65
C TYR A 196 14.33 26.32 4.77
N ASP A 197 14.00 27.13 5.77
CA ASP A 197 14.74 28.35 6.09
C ASP A 197 16.04 28.04 6.87
N GLU A 198 16.77 29.08 7.29
CA GLU A 198 18.02 28.93 8.04
C GLU A 198 17.84 28.32 9.45
N ASN A 199 16.60 28.25 9.95
CA ASN A 199 16.24 27.67 11.23
C ASN A 199 15.67 26.25 11.10
N GLY A 200 15.60 25.69 9.89
CA GLY A 200 15.01 24.37 9.65
C GLY A 200 13.48 24.38 9.54
N GLU A 201 12.85 25.55 9.45
CA GLU A 201 11.39 25.65 9.35
C GLU A 201 10.94 25.58 7.86
N PRO A 202 9.88 24.84 7.53
CA PRO A 202 9.42 24.72 6.16
C PRO A 202 8.81 26.05 5.66
N LEU A 203 9.32 26.55 4.53
CA LEU A 203 8.77 27.72 3.85
C LEU A 203 7.39 27.41 3.23
N PRO A 204 6.50 28.41 3.09
CA PRO A 204 5.21 28.22 2.43
C PRO A 204 5.38 27.70 1.00
N GLN A 205 4.63 26.65 0.66
CA GLN A 205 4.60 26.10 -0.69
C GLN A 205 3.49 26.78 -1.51
N GLU A 206 3.80 27.14 -2.75
CA GLU A 206 2.85 27.72 -3.70
C GLU A 206 2.42 26.68 -4.73
N SER A 207 1.24 26.84 -5.34
CA SER A 207 0.83 25.94 -6.42
C SER A 207 1.60 26.22 -7.71
N THR A 208 2.04 25.15 -8.40
CA THR A 208 2.67 25.25 -9.73
C THR A 208 1.65 25.45 -10.85
N GLY A 209 0.35 25.29 -10.54
CA GLY A 209 -0.75 25.29 -11.51
C GLY A 209 -1.09 23.91 -12.09
N VAL A 210 -0.25 22.88 -11.86
CA VAL A 210 -0.57 21.50 -12.22
C VAL A 210 -1.58 20.93 -11.23
N VAL A 211 -2.60 20.25 -11.74
CA VAL A 211 -3.66 19.63 -10.94
C VAL A 211 -3.79 18.17 -11.33
N TYR A 212 -3.65 17.29 -10.36
CA TYR A 212 -3.89 15.87 -10.52
C TYR A 212 -5.35 15.59 -10.15
N PRO A 213 -6.21 15.20 -11.10
CA PRO A 213 -7.57 14.76 -10.79
C PRO A 213 -7.56 13.34 -10.20
N ARG A 214 -8.62 12.96 -9.49
CA ARG A 214 -8.79 11.66 -8.80
C ARG A 214 -8.40 10.45 -9.64
N GLU A 215 -8.77 10.49 -10.90
CA GLU A 215 -8.56 9.45 -11.91
C GLU A 215 -7.11 9.28 -12.36
N ALA A 216 -6.23 10.22 -11.99
CA ALA A 216 -4.80 10.13 -12.15
C ALA A 216 -4.11 9.67 -10.86
N PHE A 217 -4.82 9.45 -9.74
CA PHE A 217 -4.19 9.08 -8.48
C PHE A 217 -3.62 7.67 -8.51
N ALA A 218 -2.37 7.51 -8.06
CA ALA A 218 -1.68 6.24 -8.05
C ALA A 218 -2.11 5.35 -6.88
N GLY A 219 -2.44 4.10 -7.17
CA GLY A 219 -2.74 3.09 -6.16
C GLY A 219 -1.48 2.50 -5.55
N ILE A 220 -1.58 1.97 -4.33
CA ILE A 220 -0.52 1.16 -3.73
C ILE A 220 -0.29 -0.11 -4.58
N VAL A 221 0.97 -0.35 -4.93
CA VAL A 221 1.45 -1.57 -5.59
C VAL A 221 2.37 -2.39 -4.68
N ARG A 222 2.84 -1.82 -3.57
CA ARG A 222 3.66 -2.49 -2.55
C ARG A 222 3.24 -2.06 -1.15
N VAL A 223 3.03 -3.01 -0.26
CA VAL A 223 2.76 -2.77 1.16
C VAL A 223 4.07 -2.92 1.93
N ASP A 224 4.44 -1.89 2.68
CA ASP A 224 5.64 -1.90 3.52
C ASP A 224 5.21 -1.78 4.99
N LEU A 225 5.63 -2.71 5.84
CA LEU A 225 5.36 -2.70 7.28
C LEU A 225 6.65 -2.49 8.07
N VAL A 226 6.61 -1.62 9.07
CA VAL A 226 7.67 -1.46 10.08
C VAL A 226 7.10 -1.84 11.44
N PHE A 227 7.74 -2.80 12.10
CA PHE A 227 7.36 -3.32 13.41
C PHE A 227 8.36 -2.86 14.47
N LYS A 228 7.86 -2.11 15.46
CA LYS A 228 8.66 -1.47 16.51
C LYS A 228 8.16 -1.89 17.90
N PRO A 229 8.51 -3.11 18.38
CA PRO A 229 8.19 -3.52 19.74
C PRO A 229 9.23 -3.04 20.75
N ASP A 230 8.80 -2.84 22.00
CA ASP A 230 9.67 -2.42 23.12
C ASP A 230 10.38 -3.59 23.82
N ARG A 231 10.19 -4.82 23.32
CA ARG A 231 10.77 -6.08 23.81
C ARG A 231 10.59 -7.20 22.77
N PRO A 232 11.12 -8.41 22.98
CA PRO A 232 10.98 -9.51 22.04
C PRO A 232 9.52 -9.83 21.70
N MET A 233 9.13 -9.59 20.46
CA MET A 233 7.80 -9.86 19.93
C MET A 233 7.87 -10.34 18.48
N VAL A 234 6.78 -10.95 18.02
CA VAL A 234 6.61 -11.42 16.64
C VAL A 234 5.37 -10.79 16.02
N LEU A 235 5.50 -10.29 14.79
CA LEU A 235 4.39 -9.83 13.96
C LEU A 235 4.15 -10.78 12.79
N GLU A 236 2.94 -11.32 12.69
CA GLU A 236 2.42 -12.06 11.53
C GLU A 236 1.42 -11.18 10.79
N TYR A 237 1.41 -11.23 9.45
CA TYR A 237 0.42 -10.48 8.66
C TYR A 237 0.03 -11.19 7.36
N VAL A 238 -1.16 -10.84 6.86
CA VAL A 238 -1.70 -11.27 5.57
C VAL A 238 -2.28 -10.06 4.86
N VAL A 239 -1.94 -9.88 3.58
CA VAL A 239 -2.49 -8.83 2.74
C VAL A 239 -3.68 -9.40 1.98
N ARG A 240 -4.85 -8.79 2.17
CA ARG A 240 -6.09 -9.14 1.49
C ARG A 240 -6.39 -8.11 0.41
N VAL A 241 -6.48 -8.55 -0.84
CA VAL A 241 -6.69 -7.71 -2.03
C VAL A 241 -7.98 -8.08 -2.73
N ARG A 242 -8.91 -7.14 -2.89
CA ARG A 242 -10.03 -7.29 -3.83
C ARG A 242 -9.66 -6.62 -5.14
N ASP A 243 -9.66 -7.40 -6.22
CA ASP A 243 -9.29 -6.91 -7.55
C ASP A 243 -10.52 -6.38 -8.28
N VAL A 244 -10.69 -5.06 -8.26
CA VAL A 244 -11.87 -4.42 -8.87
C VAL A 244 -11.75 -4.40 -10.39
N ARG A 245 -10.53 -4.33 -10.93
CA ARG A 245 -10.27 -4.18 -12.37
C ARG A 245 -9.95 -5.50 -13.09
N GLY A 246 -9.51 -6.54 -12.37
CA GLY A 246 -9.03 -7.79 -12.97
C GLY A 246 -7.53 -7.78 -13.31
N ILE A 247 -6.75 -6.91 -12.66
CA ILE A 247 -5.31 -6.71 -12.93
C ILE A 247 -4.38 -7.47 -11.99
N MET A 248 -4.90 -8.16 -10.98
CA MET A 248 -4.10 -9.06 -10.14
C MET A 248 -3.79 -10.34 -10.90
N HIS A 249 -2.56 -10.82 -10.75
CA HIS A 249 -2.10 -12.07 -11.31
C HIS A 249 -2.57 -13.24 -10.44
N GLU A 250 -2.92 -14.36 -11.08
CA GLU A 250 -3.38 -15.59 -10.40
C GLU A 250 -2.23 -16.37 -9.73
N LEU A 251 -0.98 -15.94 -9.93
CA LEU A 251 0.22 -16.62 -9.40
C LEU A 251 0.53 -16.05 -8.03
N LEU A 252 -0.16 -16.58 -7.03
CA LEU A 252 -0.10 -16.06 -5.66
C LEU A 252 0.76 -16.91 -4.73
N ASP A 253 1.06 -18.13 -5.16
CA ASP A 253 1.60 -19.19 -4.30
C ASP A 253 2.86 -19.89 -4.83
N ALA A 254 3.52 -19.35 -5.86
CA ALA A 254 4.68 -20.03 -6.42
C ALA A 254 5.98 -19.25 -6.18
N ALA A 255 6.80 -19.78 -5.28
CA ALA A 255 8.26 -19.69 -5.32
C ALA A 255 8.89 -20.21 -6.64
N VAL A 256 8.10 -20.32 -7.71
CA VAL A 256 8.48 -20.68 -9.07
C VAL A 256 7.66 -19.75 -9.97
N VAL A 257 8.26 -18.63 -10.35
CA VAL A 257 7.70 -17.82 -11.42
C VAL A 257 7.97 -18.59 -12.71
N GLU A 258 7.04 -19.47 -13.12
CA GLU A 258 7.15 -20.18 -14.40
C GLU A 258 7.02 -19.20 -15.60
N ALA A 259 6.59 -17.96 -15.36
CA ALA A 259 6.43 -16.92 -16.38
C ALA A 259 6.72 -15.48 -15.86
N PRO A 260 7.99 -15.10 -15.61
CA PRO A 260 8.32 -13.78 -15.05
C PRO A 260 7.98 -12.61 -15.98
N GLY A 261 7.73 -12.88 -17.26
CA GLY A 261 7.25 -11.86 -18.20
C GLY A 261 5.78 -11.46 -18.02
N GLU A 262 5.00 -12.20 -17.21
CA GLU A 262 3.57 -11.94 -16.99
C GLU A 262 3.30 -11.01 -15.80
N LEU A 263 4.32 -10.80 -14.95
CA LEU A 263 4.25 -9.87 -13.82
C LEU A 263 4.80 -8.50 -14.22
N HIS A 264 4.02 -7.47 -13.93
CA HIS A 264 4.50 -6.11 -14.01
C HIS A 264 5.43 -5.83 -12.84
N THR A 265 6.68 -5.49 -13.13
CA THR A 265 7.63 -5.04 -12.11
C THR A 265 7.66 -3.53 -12.11
N PHE A 266 7.24 -2.94 -10.99
CA PHE A 266 7.42 -1.51 -10.75
C PHE A 266 8.80 -1.28 -10.13
N ALA A 267 9.47 -0.24 -10.58
CA ALA A 267 10.72 0.24 -10.00
C ALA A 267 10.49 1.67 -9.49
N PRO A 268 9.71 1.83 -8.40
CA PRO A 268 9.43 3.15 -7.86
C PRO A 268 10.73 3.85 -7.48
N MET A 269 10.80 5.15 -7.72
CA MET A 269 11.91 5.97 -7.27
C MET A 269 11.80 6.23 -5.77
N THR A 270 12.92 6.25 -5.08
CA THR A 270 12.94 6.74 -3.71
C THR A 270 12.60 8.22 -3.68
N TYR A 271 11.57 8.57 -2.92
CA TYR A 271 11.23 9.97 -2.72
C TYR A 271 12.33 10.67 -1.92
N ALA A 272 12.93 11.68 -2.55
CA ALA A 272 13.88 12.59 -1.94
C ALA A 272 13.37 14.02 -2.23
N PRO A 273 12.87 14.75 -1.21
CA PRO A 273 12.30 16.09 -1.36
C PRO A 273 13.34 17.13 -1.78
#